data_AF-A0A534L1G6-F1
#
_entry.id   AF-A0A534L1G6-F1
#
_cell.length_a   1.000
_cell.length_b   1.000
_cell.length_c   1.000
_cell.angle_alpha   90.00
_cell.angle_beta   90.00
_cell.angle_gamma   90.00
#
_symmetry.space_group_name_H-M   'P 1'
#
loop_
_entity.id
_entity.type
_entity.pdbx_description
1 polymer ?
#
loop_
_entity_poly.entity_id
_entity_poly.type
_entity_poly.pdbx_seq_one_letter_code
_entity_poly.pdbx_strand_id
1 'polypeptide(L)'
;MVVSSATIDSLLKEREQYPPSAAFRKSTHLKNDTFRQDAAKDPGAFWSRMAKELEWIAPWSKVLEWNPPFAKWFLDGKLNVSANCLDRHLAGPRRNKAALVWEGEPGERRVLTYHDMWREVSRFANVLKGLGVKRGDRVTIYMPMIPELPIAMLACARVGAVHSVIFGGFSARAIRDRAGDAETRVIVTADGGYRRGTVLPLKKIVDEAVAGLDVVQHVVVFKRAGIEVSMREGRDHWWHELMAKADAECEPEAMDATDPLFLLYTSGTTGKPKGIQHSTGGYLVGVATTMKYVFDLKDEDLFWCTADIGWVTGHSYIVYGPLANGASVFMYEGAPD
;
A
#
# COMPACT_ATOMS: atom_id res chain seq x y z
N MET A 1 18.77 37.37 5.62
CA MET A 1 17.45 36.85 5.19
C MET A 1 16.41 37.82 5.69
N VAL A 2 15.83 38.63 4.80
CA VAL A 2 14.71 39.52 5.18
C VAL A 2 13.47 38.65 5.11
N VAL A 3 12.92 38.33 6.28
CA VAL A 3 11.66 37.59 6.40
C VAL A 3 10.54 38.51 5.93
N SER A 4 9.72 38.06 4.98
CA SER A 4 8.65 38.91 4.42
C SER A 4 7.60 39.26 5.49
N SER A 5 6.94 40.41 5.37
CA SER A 5 5.84 40.78 6.28
C SER A 5 4.73 39.73 6.29
N ALA A 6 4.46 39.07 5.16
CA ALA A 6 3.50 37.96 5.07
C ALA A 6 3.93 36.73 5.89
N THR A 7 5.24 36.47 5.98
CA THR A 7 5.78 35.40 6.83
C THR A 7 5.69 35.78 8.32
N ILE A 8 5.86 37.06 8.66
CA ILE A 8 5.68 37.58 10.03
C ILE A 8 4.19 37.57 10.44
N ASP A 9 3.28 37.95 9.55
CA ASP A 9 1.82 37.89 9.77
C ASP A 9 1.34 36.44 9.94
N SER A 10 1.91 35.49 9.19
CA SER A 10 1.64 34.06 9.35
C SER A 10 2.11 33.51 10.70
N LEU A 11 3.23 34.02 11.23
CA LEU A 11 3.77 33.64 12.53
C LEU A 11 2.99 34.31 13.68
N LEU A 12 2.45 35.52 13.47
CA LEU A 12 1.62 36.24 14.45
C LEU A 12 0.18 35.72 14.54
N LYS A 13 -0.30 34.96 13.54
CA LYS A 13 -1.59 34.25 13.54
C LYS A 13 -1.64 33.00 14.44
N GLU A 14 -0.59 32.72 15.22
CA GLU A 14 -0.47 31.56 16.13
C GLU A 14 -1.56 31.43 17.23
N ARG A 15 -2.54 32.34 17.29
CA ARG A 15 -3.65 32.28 18.26
C ARG A 15 -5.05 32.12 17.64
N GLU A 16 -5.18 32.10 16.31
CA GLU A 16 -6.47 31.85 15.67
C GLU A 16 -6.88 30.38 15.87
N GLN A 17 -8.01 30.14 16.53
CA GLN A 17 -8.59 28.81 16.70
C GLN A 17 -9.80 28.65 15.79
N TYR A 18 -9.84 27.53 15.06
CA TYR A 18 -10.92 27.17 14.17
C TYR A 18 -11.66 25.95 14.77
N PRO A 19 -12.67 26.17 15.63
CA PRO A 19 -13.38 25.06 16.25
C PRO A 19 -14.17 24.27 15.19
N PRO A 20 -14.32 22.94 15.33
CA PRO A 20 -15.13 22.16 14.41
C PRO A 20 -16.60 22.62 14.40
N SER A 21 -17.26 22.45 13.26
CA SER A 21 -18.68 22.79 13.13
C SER A 21 -19.54 22.01 14.13
N ALA A 22 -20.69 22.56 14.51
CA ALA A 22 -21.62 21.87 15.41
C ALA A 22 -22.13 20.55 14.81
N ALA A 23 -22.29 20.50 13.49
CA ALA A 23 -22.68 19.29 12.77
C ALA A 23 -21.61 18.20 12.90
N PHE A 24 -20.33 18.52 12.65
CA PHE A 24 -19.23 17.56 12.78
C PHE A 24 -19.10 17.02 14.20
N ARG A 25 -19.20 17.88 15.23
CA ARG A 25 -19.17 17.45 16.64
C ARG A 25 -20.25 16.43 16.98
N LYS A 26 -21.41 16.48 16.32
CA LYS A 26 -22.51 15.51 16.53
C LYS A 26 -22.24 14.14 15.89
N SER A 27 -21.54 14.06 14.76
CA SER A 27 -21.31 12.80 14.02
C SER A 27 -19.92 12.18 14.19
N THR A 28 -18.93 12.93 14.69
CA THR A 28 -17.56 12.42 14.83
C THR A 28 -17.44 11.21 15.76
N HIS A 29 -16.48 10.33 15.48
CA HIS A 29 -16.09 9.19 16.32
C HIS A 29 -15.54 9.63 17.68
N LEU A 30 -14.89 10.81 17.75
CA LEU A 30 -14.25 11.30 18.97
C LEU A 30 -14.99 12.52 19.54
N LYS A 31 -15.70 12.33 20.65
CA LYS A 31 -16.50 13.39 21.29
C LYS A 31 -15.73 14.27 22.27
N ASN A 32 -14.63 13.75 22.80
CA ASN A 32 -13.83 14.38 23.84
C ASN A 32 -12.40 13.83 23.78
N ASP A 33 -11.53 14.34 24.67
CA ASP A 33 -10.12 13.99 24.70
C ASP A 33 -9.82 12.65 25.40
N THR A 34 -10.84 11.85 25.77
CA THR A 34 -10.59 10.59 26.50
C THR A 34 -9.78 9.61 25.67
N PHE A 35 -9.91 9.64 24.35
CA PHE A 35 -9.12 8.78 23.45
C PHE A 35 -7.61 8.99 23.61
N ARG A 36 -7.17 10.26 23.64
CA ARG A 36 -5.76 10.62 23.86
C ARG A 36 -5.33 10.31 25.30
N GLN A 37 -6.19 10.60 26.27
CA GLN A 37 -5.92 10.36 27.68
C GLN A 37 -5.74 8.86 27.99
N ASP A 38 -6.60 8.01 27.42
CA ASP A 38 -6.51 6.56 27.53
C ASP A 38 -5.21 6.03 26.91
N ALA A 39 -4.85 6.53 25.72
CA ALA A 39 -3.61 6.16 25.05
C ALA A 39 -2.36 6.55 25.86
N ALA A 40 -2.38 7.71 26.53
CA ALA A 40 -1.29 8.17 27.36
C ALA A 40 -1.19 7.42 28.71
N LYS A 41 -2.34 7.05 29.30
CA LYS A 41 -2.40 6.39 30.61
C LYS A 41 -1.93 4.94 30.56
N ASP A 42 -2.36 4.19 29.56
CA ASP A 42 -1.94 2.79 29.35
C ASP A 42 -1.83 2.49 27.84
N PRO A 43 -0.67 2.78 27.23
CA PRO A 43 -0.44 2.53 25.81
C PRO A 43 -0.64 1.05 25.43
N GLY A 44 -0.28 0.12 26.31
CA GLY A 44 -0.39 -1.31 26.06
C GLY A 44 -1.84 -1.75 25.95
N ALA A 45 -2.67 -1.35 26.93
CA ALA A 45 -4.10 -1.63 26.88
C ALA A 45 -4.79 -0.90 25.72
N PHE A 46 -4.41 0.35 25.43
CA PHE A 46 -4.95 1.10 24.30
C PHE A 46 -4.68 0.38 22.96
N TRP A 47 -3.42 0.07 22.66
CA TRP A 47 -3.06 -0.59 21.40
C TRP A 47 -3.60 -2.02 21.31
N SER A 48 -3.74 -2.72 22.45
CA SER A 48 -4.43 -4.01 22.50
C SER A 48 -5.90 -3.89 22.08
N ARG A 49 -6.62 -2.83 22.48
CA ARG A 49 -7.99 -2.58 22.03
C ARG A 49 -8.06 -2.29 20.54
N MET A 50 -7.18 -1.42 20.02
CA MET A 50 -7.15 -1.09 18.58
C MET A 50 -6.81 -2.33 17.74
N ALA A 51 -5.87 -3.16 18.19
CA ALA A 51 -5.51 -4.39 17.50
C ALA A 51 -6.67 -5.40 17.43
N LYS A 52 -7.56 -5.44 18.43
CA LYS A 52 -8.76 -6.30 18.43
C LYS A 52 -9.84 -5.86 17.44
N GLU A 53 -9.73 -4.68 16.84
CA GLU A 53 -10.59 -4.30 15.70
C GLU A 53 -10.16 -4.96 14.38
N LEU A 54 -8.99 -5.62 14.37
CA LEU A 54 -8.48 -6.41 13.25
C LEU A 54 -8.71 -7.91 13.50
N GLU A 55 -8.68 -8.70 12.43
CA GLU A 55 -8.74 -10.15 12.50
C GLU A 55 -7.35 -10.75 12.66
N TRP A 56 -7.21 -11.58 13.68
CA TRP A 56 -5.98 -12.29 14.02
C TRP A 56 -6.22 -13.79 13.92
N ILE A 57 -5.33 -14.47 13.21
CA ILE A 57 -5.29 -15.94 13.09
C ILE A 57 -4.88 -16.55 14.44
N ALA A 58 -3.94 -15.90 15.14
CA ALA A 58 -3.55 -16.24 16.49
C ALA A 58 -3.31 -14.96 17.32
N PRO A 59 -3.73 -14.93 18.60
CA PRO A 59 -3.53 -13.78 19.46
C PRO A 59 -2.04 -13.59 19.82
N TRP A 60 -1.67 -12.36 20.15
CA TRP A 60 -0.32 -12.04 20.63
C TRP A 60 -0.15 -12.36 22.13
N SER A 61 1.07 -12.70 22.53
CA SER A 61 1.46 -12.91 23.92
C SER A 61 1.83 -11.60 24.64
N LYS A 62 2.41 -10.64 23.91
CA LYS A 62 2.90 -9.36 24.44
C LYS A 62 2.66 -8.23 23.44
N VAL A 63 2.09 -7.12 23.92
CA VAL A 63 1.73 -5.97 23.06
C VAL A 63 2.97 -5.26 22.51
N LEU A 64 3.97 -5.01 23.35
CA LEU A 64 5.19 -4.30 22.97
C LEU A 64 6.40 -4.89 23.70
N GLU A 65 7.42 -5.24 22.94
CA GLU A 65 8.78 -5.39 23.42
C GLU A 65 9.66 -4.34 22.75
N TRP A 66 10.32 -3.51 23.56
CA TRP A 66 11.14 -2.43 23.03
C TRP A 66 12.54 -2.47 23.65
N ASN A 67 13.53 -2.75 22.80
CA ASN A 67 14.94 -2.58 23.09
C ASN A 67 15.50 -1.51 22.13
N PRO A 68 15.43 -0.21 22.47
CA PRO A 68 15.73 0.88 21.55
C PRO A 68 17.05 0.67 20.78
N PRO A 69 17.06 0.88 19.45
CA PRO A 69 15.97 1.42 18.62
C PRO A 69 14.93 0.38 18.15
N PHE A 70 15.06 -0.90 18.52
CA PHE A 70 14.26 -2.00 17.99
C PHE A 70 12.97 -2.23 18.78
N ALA A 71 11.83 -1.93 18.16
CA ALA A 71 10.51 -2.20 18.72
C ALA A 71 9.83 -3.36 17.98
N LYS A 72 9.24 -4.29 18.75
CA LYS A 72 8.42 -5.39 18.27
C LYS A 72 7.03 -5.26 18.88
N TRP A 73 6.02 -5.15 18.03
CA TRP A 73 4.63 -5.03 18.43
C TRP A 73 3.89 -6.33 18.19
N PHE A 74 3.02 -6.71 19.14
CA PHE A 74 2.13 -7.88 19.08
C PHE A 74 2.87 -9.21 18.89
N LEU A 75 3.84 -9.50 19.76
CA LEU A 75 4.69 -10.70 19.69
C LEU A 75 3.84 -11.97 19.66
N ASP A 76 4.25 -12.94 18.84
CA ASP A 76 3.57 -14.22 18.55
C ASP A 76 2.18 -14.10 17.90
N GLY A 77 1.65 -12.88 17.77
CA GLY A 77 0.39 -12.64 17.09
C GLY A 77 0.54 -12.93 15.60
N LYS A 78 -0.46 -13.62 15.03
CA LYS A 78 -0.49 -13.96 13.61
C LYS A 78 -1.68 -13.35 12.92
N LEU A 79 -1.46 -12.78 11.75
CA LEU A 79 -2.49 -12.18 10.90
C LEU A 79 -2.06 -12.23 9.44
N ASN A 80 -2.97 -11.84 8.55
CA ASN A 80 -2.62 -11.51 7.17
C ASN A 80 -3.21 -10.15 6.79
N VAL A 81 -2.41 -9.28 6.20
CA VAL A 81 -2.84 -7.92 5.84
C VAL A 81 -3.82 -7.93 4.68
N SER A 82 -3.62 -8.79 3.66
CA SER A 82 -4.57 -8.93 2.56
C SER A 82 -5.95 -9.40 3.07
N ALA A 83 -5.97 -10.37 4.00
CA ALA A 83 -7.21 -10.86 4.59
C ALA A 83 -7.95 -9.77 5.39
N ASN A 84 -7.22 -8.95 6.14
CA ASN A 84 -7.80 -7.82 6.86
C ASN A 84 -8.27 -6.69 5.94
N CYS A 85 -7.71 -6.54 4.75
CA CYS A 85 -8.14 -5.55 3.77
C CYS A 85 -9.28 -6.04 2.87
N LEU A 86 -9.51 -7.35 2.75
CA LEU A 86 -10.42 -7.94 1.76
C LEU A 86 -11.34 -8.98 2.37
N ASP A 87 -10.81 -10.16 2.72
CA ASP A 87 -11.56 -11.37 3.08
C ASP A 87 -12.57 -11.13 4.20
N ARG A 88 -12.17 -10.41 5.27
CA ARG A 88 -13.08 -10.10 6.39
C ARG A 88 -14.29 -9.25 6.03
N HIS A 89 -14.25 -8.57 4.88
CA HIS A 89 -15.34 -7.74 4.39
C HIS A 89 -16.30 -8.50 3.47
N LEU A 90 -16.00 -9.75 3.12
CA LEU A 90 -16.78 -10.54 2.15
C LEU A 90 -17.98 -11.27 2.77
N ALA A 91 -17.98 -11.51 4.08
CA ALA A 91 -19.06 -12.23 4.77
C ALA A 91 -20.36 -11.42 4.89
N GLY A 92 -20.32 -10.12 4.62
CA GLY A 92 -21.44 -9.19 4.83
C GLY A 92 -21.75 -8.30 3.64
N PRO A 93 -22.50 -7.20 3.83
CA PRO A 93 -22.94 -6.31 2.75
C PRO A 93 -21.77 -5.63 2.02
N ARG A 94 -20.60 -5.52 2.67
CA ARG A 94 -19.39 -4.95 2.07
C ARG A 94 -18.85 -5.78 0.90
N ARG A 95 -19.25 -7.05 0.74
CA ARG A 95 -18.87 -7.89 -0.40
C ARG A 95 -19.04 -7.21 -1.75
N ASN A 96 -20.18 -6.55 -1.94
CA ASN A 96 -20.55 -5.85 -3.19
C ASN A 96 -20.35 -4.32 -3.10
N LYS A 97 -19.82 -3.81 -1.98
CA LYS A 97 -19.45 -2.40 -1.86
C LYS A 97 -18.22 -2.14 -2.74
N ALA A 98 -18.17 -0.96 -3.36
CA ALA A 98 -16.98 -0.51 -4.09
C ALA A 98 -15.78 -0.44 -3.12
N ALA A 99 -14.73 -1.22 -3.37
CA ALA A 99 -13.46 -1.09 -2.68
C ALA A 99 -12.62 0.00 -3.35
N LEU A 100 -12.58 -0.01 -4.68
CA LEU A 100 -11.83 0.94 -5.50
C LEU A 100 -12.72 1.49 -6.62
N VAL A 101 -12.84 2.82 -6.67
CA VAL A 101 -13.39 3.57 -7.79
C VAL A 101 -12.20 4.22 -8.47
N TRP A 102 -11.92 3.84 -9.71
CA TRP A 102 -10.75 4.29 -10.45
C TRP A 102 -11.13 5.08 -11.69
N GLU A 103 -10.41 6.17 -11.93
CA GLU A 103 -10.46 6.95 -13.15
C GLU A 103 -9.05 7.04 -13.77
N GLY A 104 -8.92 6.56 -15.00
CA GLY A 104 -7.72 6.69 -15.81
C GLY A 104 -7.55 8.10 -16.33
N GLU A 105 -6.31 8.49 -16.63
CA GLU A 105 -6.03 9.82 -17.16
C GLU A 105 -6.69 10.08 -18.54
N PRO A 106 -6.76 9.09 -19.46
CA PRO A 106 -7.57 9.21 -20.69
C PRO A 106 -9.09 9.19 -20.48
N GLY A 107 -9.58 9.01 -19.25
CA GLY A 107 -11.00 9.02 -18.89
C GLY A 107 -11.65 7.64 -18.75
N GLU A 108 -10.91 6.54 -18.81
CA GLU A 108 -11.47 5.22 -18.52
C GLU A 108 -11.91 5.14 -17.05
N ARG A 109 -12.96 4.37 -16.77
CA ARG A 109 -13.49 4.23 -15.41
C ARG A 109 -13.68 2.76 -15.07
N ARG A 110 -13.25 2.37 -13.87
CA ARG A 110 -13.44 1.02 -13.33
C ARG A 110 -13.92 1.12 -11.89
N VAL A 111 -14.85 0.26 -11.52
CA VAL A 111 -15.22 0.05 -10.12
C VAL A 111 -14.95 -1.40 -9.80
N LEU A 112 -14.14 -1.63 -8.77
CA LEU A 112 -13.89 -2.96 -8.24
C LEU A 112 -14.57 -3.05 -6.88
N THR A 113 -15.49 -4.00 -6.74
CA THR A 113 -16.07 -4.32 -5.42
C THR A 113 -15.02 -5.00 -4.54
N TYR A 114 -15.29 -5.14 -3.23
CA TYR A 114 -14.44 -5.95 -2.36
C TYR A 114 -14.27 -7.38 -2.88
N HIS A 115 -15.33 -7.98 -3.42
CA HIS A 115 -15.26 -9.30 -4.04
C HIS A 115 -14.41 -9.33 -5.31
N ASP A 116 -14.50 -8.30 -6.16
CA ASP A 116 -13.63 -8.21 -7.35
C ASP A 116 -12.17 -8.04 -6.95
N MET A 117 -11.87 -7.13 -6.01
CA MET A 117 -10.51 -6.93 -5.50
C MET A 117 -9.95 -8.22 -4.89
N TRP A 118 -10.73 -8.93 -4.08
CA TRP A 118 -10.34 -10.23 -3.52
C TRP A 118 -10.01 -11.27 -4.59
N ARG A 119 -10.84 -11.38 -5.64
CA ARG A 119 -10.61 -12.32 -6.74
C ARG A 119 -9.34 -11.97 -7.52
N GLU A 120 -9.14 -10.71 -7.88
CA GLU A 120 -7.93 -10.29 -8.61
C GLU A 120 -6.66 -10.45 -7.75
N VAL A 121 -6.72 -10.11 -6.46
CA VAL A 121 -5.62 -10.32 -5.52
C VAL A 121 -5.29 -11.79 -5.34
N SER A 122 -6.30 -12.65 -5.22
CA SER A 122 -6.11 -14.10 -5.06
C SER A 122 -5.48 -14.73 -6.31
N ARG A 123 -5.95 -14.36 -7.50
CA ARG A 123 -5.33 -14.78 -8.76
C ARG A 123 -3.89 -14.33 -8.86
N PHE A 124 -3.62 -13.06 -8.60
CA PHE A 124 -2.26 -12.55 -8.71
C PHE A 124 -1.32 -13.12 -7.63
N ALA A 125 -1.84 -13.42 -6.44
CA ALA A 125 -1.11 -14.18 -5.42
C ALA A 125 -0.71 -15.58 -5.93
N ASN A 126 -1.62 -16.30 -6.59
CA ASN A 126 -1.30 -17.58 -7.22
C ASN A 126 -0.32 -17.44 -8.40
N VAL A 127 -0.39 -16.35 -9.17
CA VAL A 127 0.63 -16.02 -10.17
C VAL A 127 2.02 -15.90 -9.53
N LEU A 128 2.14 -15.13 -8.44
CA LEU A 128 3.42 -14.98 -7.72
C LEU A 128 3.94 -16.33 -7.22
N LYS A 129 3.08 -17.18 -6.64
CA LYS A 129 3.43 -18.54 -6.23
C LYS A 129 3.88 -19.41 -7.41
N GLY A 130 3.21 -19.31 -8.56
CA GLY A 130 3.57 -20.01 -9.80
C GLY A 130 4.92 -19.56 -10.37
N LEU A 131 5.29 -18.30 -10.19
CA LEU A 131 6.64 -17.77 -10.45
C LEU A 131 7.65 -18.14 -9.35
N GLY A 132 7.21 -18.91 -8.34
CA GLY A 132 8.01 -19.48 -7.27
C GLY A 132 8.34 -18.52 -6.12
N VAL A 133 7.62 -17.40 -6.00
CA VAL A 133 7.73 -16.47 -4.87
C VAL A 133 7.32 -17.17 -3.57
N LYS A 134 8.14 -17.02 -2.53
CA LYS A 134 7.91 -17.57 -1.18
C LYS A 134 7.79 -16.46 -0.14
N ARG A 135 7.33 -16.81 1.06
CA ARG A 135 7.35 -15.91 2.22
C ARG A 135 8.76 -15.34 2.43
N GLY A 136 8.87 -14.02 2.54
CA GLY A 136 10.14 -13.30 2.69
C GLY A 136 10.87 -12.96 1.39
N ASP A 137 10.44 -13.47 0.23
CA ASP A 137 10.98 -13.04 -1.06
C ASP A 137 10.57 -11.59 -1.36
N ARG A 138 11.42 -10.86 -2.10
CA ARG A 138 11.21 -9.46 -2.44
C ARG A 138 10.64 -9.30 -3.84
N VAL A 139 9.56 -8.52 -3.93
CA VAL A 139 8.87 -8.20 -5.19
C VAL A 139 8.88 -6.69 -5.40
N THR A 140 9.60 -6.21 -6.41
CA THR A 140 9.56 -4.78 -6.75
C THR A 140 8.33 -4.48 -7.58
N ILE A 141 7.65 -3.38 -7.27
CA ILE A 141 6.47 -2.92 -8.02
C ILE A 141 6.78 -1.54 -8.59
N TYR A 142 6.72 -1.40 -9.91
CA TYR A 142 6.97 -0.16 -10.65
C TYR A 142 5.86 0.04 -11.68
N MET A 143 4.72 0.56 -11.23
CA MET A 143 3.49 0.70 -12.01
C MET A 143 2.93 2.12 -11.95
N PRO A 144 2.08 2.53 -12.91
CA PRO A 144 1.30 3.76 -12.77
C PRO A 144 0.19 3.60 -11.72
N MET A 145 -0.54 4.66 -11.44
CA MET A 145 -1.67 4.68 -10.50
C MET A 145 -2.92 3.98 -11.10
N ILE A 146 -2.81 2.68 -11.33
CA ILE A 146 -3.84 1.79 -11.92
C ILE A 146 -4.29 0.73 -10.90
N PRO A 147 -5.48 0.12 -11.04
CA PRO A 147 -6.00 -0.88 -10.08
C PRO A 147 -5.06 -2.05 -9.82
N GLU A 148 -4.25 -2.42 -10.81
CA GLU A 148 -3.28 -3.50 -10.71
C GLU A 148 -2.18 -3.21 -9.67
N LEU A 149 -1.89 -1.93 -9.36
CA LEU A 149 -0.93 -1.53 -8.34
C LEU A 149 -1.31 -1.99 -6.91
N PRO A 150 -2.47 -1.58 -6.34
CA PRO A 150 -2.90 -2.11 -5.06
C PRO A 150 -3.15 -3.63 -5.11
N ILE A 151 -3.57 -4.20 -6.25
CA ILE A 151 -3.71 -5.66 -6.40
C ILE A 151 -2.35 -6.36 -6.20
N ALA A 152 -1.28 -5.86 -6.82
CA ALA A 152 0.07 -6.41 -6.66
C ALA A 152 0.59 -6.31 -5.22
N MET A 153 0.36 -5.18 -4.54
CA MET A 153 0.75 -5.00 -3.14
C MET A 153 0.04 -5.98 -2.21
N LEU A 154 -1.28 -6.12 -2.37
CA LEU A 154 -2.09 -7.01 -1.53
C LEU A 154 -1.80 -8.48 -1.85
N ALA A 155 -1.52 -8.83 -3.11
CA ALA A 155 -1.09 -10.18 -3.47
C ALA A 155 0.25 -10.55 -2.83
N CYS A 156 1.22 -9.63 -2.79
CA CYS A 156 2.48 -9.86 -2.07
C CYS A 156 2.22 -10.10 -0.58
N ALA A 157 1.42 -9.24 0.05
CA ALA A 157 1.03 -9.40 1.45
C ALA A 157 0.27 -10.71 1.72
N ARG A 158 -0.53 -11.18 0.76
CA ARG A 158 -1.29 -12.43 0.85
C ARG A 158 -0.38 -13.65 0.94
N VAL A 159 0.70 -13.69 0.17
CA VAL A 159 1.64 -14.81 0.11
C VAL A 159 2.86 -14.64 1.04
N GLY A 160 2.88 -13.57 1.83
CA GLY A 160 3.98 -13.25 2.74
C GLY A 160 5.24 -12.72 2.05
N ALA A 161 5.14 -12.27 0.80
CA ALA A 161 6.23 -11.61 0.09
C ALA A 161 6.36 -10.14 0.55
N VAL A 162 7.59 -9.64 0.55
CA VAL A 162 7.91 -8.26 0.92
C VAL A 162 7.92 -7.42 -0.35
N HIS A 163 6.87 -6.64 -0.57
CA HIS A 163 6.84 -5.77 -1.74
C HIS A 163 7.71 -4.53 -1.54
N SER A 164 8.26 -4.01 -2.64
CA SER A 164 8.96 -2.74 -2.67
C SER A 164 8.46 -1.89 -3.82
N VAL A 165 7.58 -0.93 -3.50
CA VAL A 165 7.02 -0.03 -4.52
C VAL A 165 8.02 1.07 -4.84
N ILE A 166 8.21 1.31 -6.12
CA ILE A 166 9.01 2.39 -6.67
C ILE A 166 8.08 3.32 -7.43
N PHE A 167 8.16 4.62 -7.14
CA PHE A 167 7.39 5.65 -7.83
C PHE A 167 7.60 5.57 -9.35
N GLY A 168 6.49 5.55 -10.11
CA GLY A 168 6.49 5.36 -11.57
C GLY A 168 7.35 6.38 -12.34
N GLY A 169 7.66 7.53 -11.77
CA GLY A 169 8.53 8.54 -12.39
C GLY A 169 10.04 8.37 -12.19
N PHE A 170 10.52 7.29 -11.57
CA PHE A 170 11.95 7.09 -11.32
C PHE A 170 12.72 6.56 -12.52
N SER A 171 14.04 6.84 -12.53
CA SER A 171 14.95 6.43 -13.60
C SER A 171 15.37 4.96 -13.49
N ALA A 172 15.88 4.39 -14.58
CA ALA A 172 16.41 3.03 -14.62
C ALA A 172 17.48 2.77 -13.54
N ARG A 173 18.37 3.74 -13.31
CA ARG A 173 19.38 3.65 -12.23
C ARG A 173 18.73 3.58 -10.84
N ALA A 174 17.72 4.40 -10.59
CA ALA A 174 17.01 4.41 -9.31
C ALA A 174 16.27 3.09 -9.05
N ILE A 175 15.74 2.44 -10.10
CA ILE A 175 15.14 1.11 -10.02
C ILE A 175 16.21 0.06 -9.75
N ARG A 176 17.31 0.06 -10.51
CA ARG A 176 18.43 -0.89 -10.33
C ARG A 176 18.95 -0.88 -8.90
N ASP A 177 19.26 0.30 -8.37
CA ASP A 177 19.87 0.43 -7.04
C ASP A 177 18.95 -0.15 -5.95
N ARG A 178 17.62 0.02 -6.08
CA ARG A 178 16.63 -0.49 -5.14
C ARG A 178 16.35 -1.98 -5.32
N ALA A 179 16.15 -2.42 -6.56
CA ALA A 179 15.90 -3.83 -6.87
C ALA A 179 17.09 -4.70 -6.51
N GLY A 180 18.32 -4.20 -6.72
CA GLY A 180 19.56 -4.86 -6.32
C GLY A 180 19.73 -4.93 -4.80
N ASP A 181 19.53 -3.81 -4.09
CA ASP A 181 19.61 -3.78 -2.62
C ASP A 181 18.54 -4.66 -1.95
N ALA A 182 17.33 -4.68 -2.49
CA ALA A 182 16.25 -5.54 -2.02
C ALA A 182 16.45 -7.03 -2.39
N GLU A 183 17.41 -7.34 -3.27
CA GLU A 183 17.56 -8.66 -3.91
C GLU A 183 16.24 -9.16 -4.52
N THR A 184 15.61 -8.29 -5.30
CA THR A 184 14.29 -8.55 -5.88
C THR A 184 14.36 -9.67 -6.90
N ARG A 185 13.46 -10.65 -6.75
CA ARG A 185 13.32 -11.77 -7.69
C ARG A 185 12.32 -11.50 -8.81
N VAL A 186 11.24 -10.78 -8.50
CA VAL A 186 10.15 -10.47 -9.43
C VAL A 186 9.95 -8.96 -9.49
N ILE A 187 9.91 -8.40 -10.69
CA ILE A 187 9.47 -7.02 -10.91
C ILE A 187 8.08 -7.05 -11.55
N VAL A 188 7.15 -6.26 -11.01
CA VAL A 188 5.83 -6.03 -11.60
C VAL A 188 5.80 -4.62 -12.18
N THR A 189 5.47 -4.50 -13.47
CA THR A 189 5.46 -3.23 -14.21
C THR A 189 4.32 -3.19 -15.23
N ALA A 190 4.23 -2.10 -15.99
CA ALA A 190 3.36 -1.99 -17.17
C ALA A 190 4.17 -1.72 -18.44
N ASP A 191 3.57 -1.89 -19.61
CA ASP A 191 4.13 -1.49 -20.90
C ASP A 191 4.49 0.00 -20.90
N GLY A 192 3.54 0.84 -20.47
CA GLY A 192 3.69 2.25 -20.17
C GLY A 192 2.63 2.74 -19.18
N GLY A 193 2.69 4.01 -18.84
CA GLY A 193 1.69 4.66 -17.98
C GLY A 193 1.45 6.10 -18.40
N TYR A 194 0.24 6.59 -18.20
CA TYR A 194 -0.08 7.99 -18.48
C TYR A 194 0.41 8.87 -17.33
N ARG A 195 0.99 10.01 -17.69
CA ARG A 195 1.29 11.09 -16.75
C ARG A 195 1.29 12.42 -17.48
N ARG A 196 0.37 13.31 -17.10
CA ARG A 196 0.22 14.66 -17.68
C ARG A 196 0.08 14.63 -19.20
N GLY A 197 -0.87 13.84 -19.69
CA GLY A 197 -1.19 13.63 -21.09
C GLY A 197 -0.11 12.89 -21.88
N THR A 198 0.98 12.47 -21.25
CA THR A 198 2.14 11.86 -21.92
C THR A 198 2.28 10.40 -21.50
N VAL A 199 2.64 9.53 -22.44
CA VAL A 199 2.93 8.12 -22.13
C VAL A 199 4.39 7.95 -21.71
N LEU A 200 4.61 7.47 -20.49
CA LEU A 200 5.92 7.09 -19.97
C LEU A 200 6.17 5.60 -20.28
N PRO A 201 7.26 5.23 -20.99
CA PRO A 201 7.53 3.85 -21.40
C PRO A 201 8.16 3.02 -20.27
N LEU A 202 7.35 2.62 -19.29
CA LEU A 202 7.78 1.95 -18.06
C LEU A 202 8.57 0.66 -18.32
N LYS A 203 8.12 -0.20 -19.25
CA LYS A 203 8.83 -1.46 -19.56
C LYS A 203 10.24 -1.22 -20.09
N LYS A 204 10.43 -0.20 -20.93
CA LYS A 204 11.76 0.18 -21.44
C LYS A 204 12.70 0.58 -20.29
N ILE A 205 12.21 1.37 -19.35
CA ILE A 205 12.98 1.79 -18.17
C ILE A 205 13.35 0.59 -17.30
N VAL A 206 12.44 -0.38 -17.14
CA VAL A 206 12.72 -1.64 -16.43
C VAL A 206 13.79 -2.47 -17.15
N ASP A 207 13.73 -2.59 -18.47
CA ASP A 207 14.74 -3.33 -19.24
C ASP A 207 16.15 -2.74 -19.07
N GLU A 208 16.27 -1.41 -19.12
CA GLU A 208 17.53 -0.71 -18.83
C GLU A 208 17.99 -0.94 -17.38
N ALA A 209 17.06 -0.93 -16.42
CA ALA A 209 17.35 -1.12 -15.01
C ALA A 209 17.91 -2.52 -14.70
N VAL A 210 17.33 -3.56 -15.28
CA VAL A 210 17.65 -4.97 -14.94
C VAL A 210 18.73 -5.58 -15.84
N ALA A 211 19.29 -4.83 -16.80
CA ALA A 211 20.33 -5.34 -17.68
C ALA A 211 21.56 -5.86 -16.89
N GLY A 212 21.83 -7.17 -16.90
CA GLY A 212 22.91 -7.76 -16.10
C GLY A 212 22.65 -7.76 -14.59
N LEU A 213 21.38 -7.73 -14.16
CA LEU A 213 20.97 -7.90 -12.77
C LEU A 213 20.31 -9.29 -12.61
N ASP A 214 21.13 -10.33 -12.45
CA ASP A 214 20.71 -11.74 -12.51
C ASP A 214 19.76 -12.16 -11.36
N VAL A 215 19.69 -11.38 -10.28
CA VAL A 215 18.74 -11.62 -9.19
C VAL A 215 17.28 -11.48 -9.66
N VAL A 216 17.03 -10.66 -10.69
CA VAL A 216 15.69 -10.49 -11.28
C VAL A 216 15.43 -11.63 -12.28
N GLN A 217 14.60 -12.57 -11.87
CA GLN A 217 14.26 -13.76 -12.65
C GLN A 217 13.01 -13.58 -13.50
N HIS A 218 12.06 -12.76 -13.01
CA HIS A 218 10.78 -12.55 -13.69
C HIS A 218 10.40 -11.07 -13.75
N VAL A 219 9.82 -10.65 -14.87
CA VAL A 219 9.20 -9.33 -15.06
C VAL A 219 7.76 -9.55 -15.52
N VAL A 220 6.79 -9.18 -14.69
CA VAL A 220 5.37 -9.24 -15.03
C VAL A 220 4.93 -7.88 -15.59
N VAL A 221 4.38 -7.86 -16.79
CA VAL A 221 4.05 -6.64 -17.54
C VAL A 221 2.54 -6.54 -17.74
N PHE A 222 1.93 -5.48 -17.23
CA PHE A 222 0.54 -5.13 -17.52
C PHE A 222 0.45 -4.28 -18.80
N LYS A 223 -0.54 -4.55 -19.65
CA LYS A 223 -0.75 -3.81 -20.90
C LYS A 223 -1.70 -2.63 -20.64
N ARG A 224 -1.15 -1.49 -20.22
CA ARG A 224 -1.89 -0.27 -19.88
C ARG A 224 -2.00 0.71 -21.05
N ALA A 225 -0.86 1.08 -21.64
CA ALA A 225 -0.79 2.13 -22.66
C ALA A 225 -0.88 1.58 -24.09
N GLY A 226 -0.74 0.26 -24.27
CA GLY A 226 -0.81 -0.38 -25.58
C GLY A 226 0.38 -0.06 -26.48
N ILE A 227 1.49 0.42 -25.92
CA ILE A 227 2.71 0.72 -26.67
C ILE A 227 3.48 -0.56 -26.98
N GLU A 228 4.25 -0.54 -28.07
CA GLU A 228 5.12 -1.64 -28.43
C GLU A 228 6.29 -1.75 -27.43
N VAL A 229 6.51 -2.95 -26.89
CA VAL A 229 7.56 -3.22 -25.90
C VAL A 229 8.25 -4.54 -26.20
N SER A 230 9.56 -4.58 -25.97
CA SER A 230 10.33 -5.81 -26.06
C SER A 230 10.01 -6.74 -24.89
N MET A 231 9.71 -8.01 -25.18
CA MET A 231 9.47 -9.05 -24.19
C MET A 231 10.53 -10.14 -24.32
N ARG A 232 11.34 -10.35 -23.28
CA ARG A 232 12.38 -11.38 -23.24
C ARG A 232 11.80 -12.72 -22.81
N GLU A 233 11.86 -13.72 -23.69
CA GLU A 233 11.41 -15.09 -23.42
C GLU A 233 12.02 -15.65 -22.12
N GLY A 234 11.20 -16.35 -21.32
CA GLY A 234 11.56 -16.93 -20.02
C GLY A 234 11.57 -15.93 -18.85
N ARG A 235 11.90 -14.65 -19.10
CA ARG A 235 11.95 -13.60 -18.06
C ARG A 235 10.67 -12.78 -18.01
N ASP A 236 10.18 -12.32 -19.15
CA ASP A 236 9.07 -11.37 -19.22
C ASP A 236 7.75 -12.08 -19.50
N HIS A 237 6.71 -11.71 -18.75
CA HIS A 237 5.40 -12.36 -18.80
C HIS A 237 4.29 -11.33 -18.85
N TRP A 238 3.28 -11.56 -19.69
CA TRP A 238 2.10 -10.71 -19.71
C TRP A 238 1.20 -10.99 -18.51
N TRP A 239 0.83 -9.93 -17.78
CA TRP A 239 -0.07 -10.00 -16.63
C TRP A 239 -1.37 -10.74 -16.97
N HIS A 240 -2.03 -10.35 -18.05
CA HIS A 240 -3.33 -10.91 -18.44
C HIS A 240 -3.26 -12.39 -18.82
N GLU A 241 -2.15 -12.85 -19.41
CA GLU A 241 -1.94 -14.27 -19.75
C GLU A 241 -1.70 -15.12 -18.49
N LEU A 242 -0.93 -14.60 -17.53
CA LEU A 242 -0.72 -15.25 -16.24
C LEU A 242 -2.02 -15.33 -15.42
N MET A 243 -2.75 -14.22 -15.34
CA MET A 243 -4.01 -14.13 -14.61
C MET A 243 -5.09 -15.06 -15.17
N ALA A 244 -5.14 -15.26 -16.49
CA ALA A 244 -6.08 -16.16 -17.13
C ALA A 244 -5.88 -17.64 -16.77
N LYS A 245 -4.66 -18.01 -16.36
CA LYS A 245 -4.29 -19.38 -15.97
C LYS A 245 -4.31 -19.62 -14.45
N ALA A 246 -4.43 -18.56 -13.66
CA ALA A 246 -4.32 -18.63 -12.21
C ALA A 246 -5.66 -18.97 -11.55
N ASP A 247 -5.60 -19.81 -10.51
CA ASP A 247 -6.77 -20.12 -9.68
C ASP A 247 -7.33 -18.88 -9.00
N ALA A 248 -8.65 -18.81 -8.90
CA ALA A 248 -9.37 -17.65 -8.36
C ALA A 248 -9.25 -17.51 -6.84
N GLU A 249 -8.86 -18.57 -6.13
CA GLU A 249 -8.78 -18.63 -4.68
C GLU A 249 -7.33 -18.90 -4.25
N CYS A 250 -6.85 -18.13 -3.29
CA CYS A 250 -5.55 -18.33 -2.67
C CYS A 250 -5.73 -18.17 -1.16
N GLU A 251 -5.39 -19.17 -0.37
CA GLU A 251 -5.39 -19.01 1.09
C GLU A 251 -4.34 -17.98 1.53
N PRO A 252 -4.68 -17.07 2.48
CA PRO A 252 -3.73 -16.09 3.00
C PRO A 252 -2.71 -16.75 3.94
N GLU A 253 -1.43 -16.45 3.74
CA GLU A 253 -0.34 -16.96 4.59
C GLU A 253 -0.44 -16.38 6.01
N ALA A 254 -0.27 -17.22 7.03
CA ALA A 254 -0.25 -16.78 8.43
C ALA A 254 1.09 -16.12 8.77
N MET A 255 1.12 -14.78 8.76
CA MET A 255 2.32 -13.99 9.02
C MET A 255 2.42 -13.63 10.49
N ASP A 256 3.65 -13.65 11.03
CA ASP A 256 3.91 -13.12 12.35
C ASP A 256 3.79 -11.58 12.32
N ALA A 257 3.28 -10.97 13.39
CA ALA A 257 3.08 -9.52 13.45
C ALA A 257 4.35 -8.71 13.22
N THR A 258 5.51 -9.32 13.48
CA THR A 258 6.83 -8.74 13.33
C THR A 258 7.48 -9.03 11.98
N ASP A 259 6.88 -9.86 11.13
CA ASP A 259 7.39 -10.11 9.79
C ASP A 259 7.41 -8.83 8.95
N PRO A 260 8.38 -8.69 8.03
CA PRO A 260 8.39 -7.59 7.08
C PRO A 260 7.17 -7.64 6.16
N LEU A 261 6.45 -6.52 6.06
CA LEU A 261 5.35 -6.34 5.10
C LEU A 261 5.85 -5.74 3.79
N PHE A 262 6.66 -4.68 3.88
CA PHE A 262 7.19 -3.99 2.72
C PHE A 262 8.49 -3.25 3.01
N LEU A 263 9.20 -2.93 1.92
CA LEU A 263 10.35 -2.03 1.89
C LEU A 263 10.00 -0.77 1.11
N LEU A 264 10.14 0.40 1.73
CA LEU A 264 9.96 1.69 1.05
C LEU A 264 11.26 2.49 1.08
N TYR A 265 11.86 2.67 -0.08
CA TYR A 265 13.15 3.33 -0.20
C TYR A 265 13.05 4.84 -0.13
N THR A 266 13.86 5.45 0.73
CA THR A 266 13.99 6.91 0.85
C THR A 266 15.37 7.40 0.41
N SER A 267 15.44 8.66 -0.02
CA SER A 267 16.71 9.33 -0.31
C SER A 267 17.45 9.59 1.01
N GLY A 268 18.42 8.73 1.34
CA GLY A 268 19.30 8.97 2.47
C GLY A 268 20.27 10.11 2.20
N THR A 269 20.72 10.79 3.25
CA THR A 269 21.78 11.83 3.18
C THR A 269 23.15 11.30 2.75
N THR A 270 23.33 9.97 2.74
CA THR A 270 24.60 9.25 2.53
C THR A 270 24.76 8.67 1.12
N GLY A 271 23.95 9.09 0.14
CA GLY A 271 24.09 8.74 -1.27
C GLY A 271 23.42 7.44 -1.73
N LYS A 272 23.46 6.35 -0.94
CA LYS A 272 22.71 5.11 -1.24
C LYS A 272 21.26 5.19 -0.71
N PRO A 273 20.25 4.74 -1.48
CA PRO A 273 18.88 4.70 -0.99
C PRO A 273 18.76 3.70 0.17
N LYS A 274 17.94 4.02 1.18
CA LYS A 274 17.75 3.17 2.37
C LYS A 274 16.33 2.59 2.35
N GLY A 275 16.21 1.26 2.35
CA GLY A 275 14.94 0.56 2.42
C GLY A 275 14.36 0.61 3.83
N ILE A 276 13.36 1.47 4.05
CA ILE A 276 12.64 1.50 5.32
C ILE A 276 11.73 0.28 5.36
N GLN A 277 11.92 -0.57 6.36
CA GLN A 277 11.10 -1.76 6.57
C GLN A 277 9.98 -1.46 7.57
N HIS A 278 8.75 -1.83 7.21
CA HIS A 278 7.61 -1.87 8.12
C HIS A 278 7.17 -3.31 8.36
N SER A 279 6.83 -3.63 9.62
CA SER A 279 6.31 -4.95 9.99
C SER A 279 4.80 -5.06 9.80
N THR A 280 4.29 -6.28 9.63
CA THR A 280 2.89 -6.60 9.32
C THR A 280 1.88 -6.04 10.32
N GLY A 281 1.93 -6.48 11.59
CA GLY A 281 0.88 -6.22 12.57
C GLY A 281 0.89 -4.78 13.06
N GLY A 282 2.04 -4.31 13.54
CA GLY A 282 2.20 -2.95 14.07
C GLY A 282 1.81 -1.86 13.07
N TYR A 283 2.26 -2.00 11.81
CA TYR A 283 1.92 -1.05 10.76
C TYR A 283 0.41 -1.04 10.47
N LEU A 284 -0.21 -2.21 10.26
CA LEU A 284 -1.63 -2.29 9.93
C LEU A 284 -2.51 -1.72 11.04
N VAL A 285 -2.25 -2.07 12.31
CA VAL A 285 -2.99 -1.51 13.45
C VAL A 285 -2.86 0.01 13.48
N GLY A 286 -1.64 0.52 13.29
CA GLY A 286 -1.39 1.96 13.25
C GLY A 286 -2.20 2.67 12.16
N VAL A 287 -2.08 2.23 10.91
CA VAL A 287 -2.74 2.90 9.78
C VAL A 287 -4.25 2.70 9.78
N ALA A 288 -4.77 1.55 10.24
CA ALA A 288 -6.21 1.36 10.38
C ALA A 288 -6.80 2.29 11.46
N THR A 289 -6.08 2.46 12.57
CA THR A 289 -6.47 3.37 13.66
C THR A 289 -6.45 4.82 13.19
N THR A 290 -5.35 5.28 12.59
CA THR A 290 -5.26 6.67 12.11
C THR A 290 -6.25 6.94 10.99
N MET A 291 -6.48 5.98 10.09
CA MET A 291 -7.49 6.10 9.05
C MET A 291 -8.88 6.39 9.65
N LYS A 292 -9.29 5.60 10.65
CA LYS A 292 -10.61 5.72 11.28
C LYS A 292 -10.78 7.03 12.05
N TYR A 293 -9.79 7.40 12.86
CA TYR A 293 -9.94 8.47 13.84
C TYR A 293 -9.41 9.83 13.37
N VAL A 294 -8.36 9.89 12.55
CA VAL A 294 -7.81 11.16 12.05
C VAL A 294 -8.67 11.71 10.91
N PHE A 295 -9.10 10.86 9.99
CA PHE A 295 -9.98 11.25 8.88
C PHE A 295 -11.47 11.15 9.23
N ASP A 296 -11.80 10.75 10.47
CA ASP A 296 -13.17 10.51 10.94
C ASP A 296 -13.99 9.57 10.03
N LEU A 297 -13.31 8.64 9.34
CA LEU A 297 -13.84 7.84 8.25
C LEU A 297 -15.14 7.11 8.63
N LYS A 298 -16.18 7.29 7.82
CA LYS A 298 -17.48 6.62 7.95
C LYS A 298 -17.63 5.48 6.95
N ASP A 299 -18.61 4.63 7.19
CA ASP A 299 -18.88 3.47 6.36
C ASP A 299 -19.40 3.86 4.96
N GLU A 300 -20.04 5.02 4.83
CA GLU A 300 -20.58 5.58 3.59
C GLU A 300 -19.58 6.45 2.82
N ASP A 301 -18.40 6.73 3.37
CA ASP A 301 -17.45 7.65 2.76
C ASP A 301 -16.79 7.07 1.50
N LEU A 302 -16.61 7.95 0.50
CA LEU A 302 -15.68 7.78 -0.61
C LEU A 302 -14.42 8.60 -0.32
N PHE A 303 -13.35 7.92 0.07
CA PHE A 303 -12.10 8.55 0.45
C PHE A 303 -11.21 8.80 -0.76
N TRP A 304 -10.68 10.02 -0.89
CA TRP A 304 -9.73 10.36 -1.94
C TRP A 304 -8.43 10.89 -1.35
N CYS A 305 -7.35 10.13 -1.51
CA CYS A 305 -5.99 10.59 -1.28
C CYS A 305 -5.32 10.84 -2.64
N THR A 306 -4.88 12.07 -2.87
CA THR A 306 -4.24 12.50 -4.12
C THR A 306 -2.75 12.17 -4.21
N ALA A 307 -2.22 11.44 -3.23
CA ALA A 307 -0.84 10.98 -3.25
C ALA A 307 -0.63 9.83 -4.25
N ASP A 308 0.63 9.50 -4.51
CA ASP A 308 1.01 8.31 -5.27
C ASP A 308 1.37 7.16 -4.30
N ILE A 309 1.03 5.93 -4.67
CA ILE A 309 1.34 4.71 -3.89
C ILE A 309 2.84 4.48 -3.75
N GLY A 310 3.69 5.00 -4.64
CA GLY A 310 5.14 5.02 -4.50
C GLY A 310 5.66 5.79 -3.26
N TRP A 311 4.79 6.44 -2.49
CA TRP A 311 5.11 7.08 -1.22
C TRP A 311 4.35 6.44 -0.04
N VAL A 312 4.83 6.71 1.19
CA VAL A 312 4.23 6.15 2.41
C VAL A 312 2.79 6.59 2.63
N THR A 313 2.42 7.77 2.12
CA THR A 313 1.05 8.28 2.16
C THR A 313 0.11 7.38 1.35
N GLY A 314 0.51 6.96 0.15
CA GLY A 314 -0.32 6.07 -0.67
C GLY A 314 -0.36 4.63 -0.13
N HIS A 315 0.74 4.11 0.44
CA HIS A 315 0.69 2.83 1.16
C HIS A 315 -0.35 2.87 2.29
N SER A 316 -0.22 3.87 3.16
CA SER A 316 -1.01 3.98 4.38
C SER A 316 -2.47 4.34 4.10
N TYR A 317 -2.71 5.26 3.17
CA TYR A 317 -4.00 5.95 3.03
C TYR A 317 -4.66 5.80 1.66
N ILE A 318 -4.06 5.10 0.69
CA ILE A 318 -4.79 4.63 -0.51
C ILE A 318 -5.11 3.15 -0.37
N VAL A 319 -4.16 2.36 0.13
CA VAL A 319 -4.30 0.90 0.18
C VAL A 319 -4.67 0.41 1.57
N TYR A 320 -3.74 0.43 2.53
CA TYR A 320 -3.89 -0.36 3.75
C TYR A 320 -4.94 0.17 4.71
N GLY A 321 -4.86 1.44 5.12
CA GLY A 321 -5.78 2.05 6.09
C GLY A 321 -7.24 2.02 5.64
N PRO A 322 -7.60 2.54 4.44
CA PRO A 322 -8.98 2.56 3.97
C PRO A 322 -9.55 1.16 3.76
N LEU A 323 -8.81 0.27 3.07
CA LEU A 323 -9.30 -1.08 2.77
C LEU A 323 -9.42 -1.92 4.03
N ALA A 324 -8.50 -1.77 5.00
CA ALA A 324 -8.69 -2.38 6.31
C ALA A 324 -9.97 -1.88 6.98
N ASN A 325 -10.33 -0.61 6.87
CA ASN A 325 -11.58 -0.12 7.46
C ASN A 325 -12.84 -0.50 6.64
N GLY A 326 -12.69 -1.16 5.48
CA GLY A 326 -13.82 -1.49 4.61
C GLY A 326 -14.39 -0.26 3.88
N ALA A 327 -13.59 0.80 3.68
CA ALA A 327 -14.00 2.04 3.02
C ALA A 327 -14.03 1.92 1.48
N SER A 328 -14.64 2.89 0.80
CA SER A 328 -14.50 3.04 -0.64
C SER A 328 -13.38 4.04 -0.94
N VAL A 329 -12.47 3.70 -1.85
CA VAL A 329 -11.34 4.57 -2.23
C VAL A 329 -11.54 5.06 -3.65
N PHE A 330 -11.41 6.37 -3.86
CA PHE A 330 -11.24 6.95 -5.19
C PHE A 330 -9.74 7.04 -5.52
N MET A 331 -9.36 6.55 -6.69
CA MET A 331 -8.00 6.58 -7.21
C MET A 331 -8.00 7.16 -8.62
N TYR A 332 -7.17 8.17 -8.84
CA TYR A 332 -6.97 8.78 -10.14
C TYR A 332 -5.58 8.44 -10.67
N GLU A 333 -5.48 8.03 -11.92
CA GLU A 333 -4.19 7.69 -12.54
C GLU A 333 -3.33 8.93 -12.82
N GLY A 334 -3.98 10.03 -13.23
CA GLY A 334 -3.31 11.26 -13.64
C GLY A 334 -2.86 12.14 -12.48
N ALA A 335 -2.48 13.37 -12.82
CA ALA A 335 -2.16 14.41 -11.84
C ALA A 335 -3.27 15.49 -11.82
N PRO A 336 -3.58 16.09 -10.65
CA PRO A 336 -4.62 17.11 -10.51
C PRO A 336 -4.19 18.52 -10.98
N ASP A 337 -3.05 18.66 -11.67
CA ASP A 337 -2.45 19.95 -12.03
C ASP A 337 -2.65 20.38 -13.49
#